data_AF-A0A2G4FPR8-F1
#
_entry.id   AF-A0A2G4FPR8-F1
#
_cell.length_a   1.000
_cell.length_b   1.000
_cell.length_c   1.000
_cell.angle_alpha   90.00
_cell.angle_beta   90.00
_cell.angle_gamma   90.00
#
_symmetry.space_group_name_H-M   'P 1'
#
loop_
_entity.id
_entity.type
_entity.pdbx_description
1 polymer ?
#
loop_
_entity_poly.entity_id
_entity_poly.type
_entity_poly.pdbx_seq_one_letter_code
_entity_poly.pdbx_strand_id
1 'polypeptide(L)'
;MSDLTDTPKHKTFLGHPIGLYVLFFTEMWERFSYYGMRALLMLYMVNYFKWTQSDASSVYKWYTTLVYVTPILGGFMADRYLGNTWAVIIGAVLMAIGHFLMAFEANNIFYAALIFLIIGNGFFKPNMSTQVGRLYPPNDRRRDGAYTIFYMGINLGAFLSPLACGWLQENTVGEYHSGFALAGIGMVVGLITYLIGLPLIKEIPSVEVQDLKHGDSLDQPISEKNAEQLPSVIGEFSNYAVKSILFGAIFLLCVGFWKGYSKPISAAPALISAVSLLVVYWIASQVKNAMRDRMLTIVALGFFAIFFWAAFEQAGNALNLWADKTTNRYLFKPMPEESKYPPVIDVVL
;
A
#
# COMPACT_ATOMS: atom_id res chain seq x y z
N MET A 1 -9.95 42.81 -14.10
CA MET A 1 -10.20 41.71 -13.15
C MET A 1 -10.98 40.63 -13.92
N SER A 2 -10.31 39.89 -14.81
CA SER A 2 -10.98 38.98 -15.76
C SER A 2 -10.16 37.76 -16.22
N ASP A 3 -8.98 37.49 -15.66
CA ASP A 3 -8.04 36.49 -16.22
C ASP A 3 -7.73 35.26 -15.34
N LEU A 4 -8.58 34.92 -14.36
CA LEU A 4 -8.34 33.76 -13.48
C LEU A 4 -9.34 32.59 -13.65
N THR A 5 -10.15 32.56 -14.72
CA THR A 5 -11.19 31.51 -14.87
C THR A 5 -10.97 30.49 -15.98
N ASP A 6 -9.88 30.59 -16.75
CA ASP A 6 -9.60 29.60 -17.79
C ASP A 6 -8.87 28.39 -17.19
N THR A 7 -9.60 27.61 -16.38
CA THR A 7 -9.16 26.27 -15.99
C THR A 7 -8.94 25.48 -17.28
N PRO A 8 -7.76 24.85 -17.47
CA PRO A 8 -7.46 24.18 -18.72
C PRO A 8 -8.56 23.18 -19.02
N LYS A 9 -9.25 23.32 -20.17
CA LYS A 9 -10.29 22.37 -20.59
C LYS A 9 -9.66 20.98 -20.67
N HIS A 10 -9.84 20.18 -19.62
CA HIS A 10 -9.45 18.78 -19.62
C HIS A 10 -10.40 18.04 -20.56
N LYS A 11 -9.85 17.25 -21.48
CA LYS A 11 -10.67 16.26 -22.17
C LYS A 11 -11.21 15.31 -21.11
N THR A 12 -12.53 15.11 -21.11
CA THR A 12 -13.21 14.24 -20.15
C THR A 12 -13.66 12.95 -20.81
N PHE A 13 -13.73 11.88 -20.03
CA PHE A 13 -14.32 10.61 -20.39
C PHE A 13 -15.15 10.12 -19.19
N LEU A 14 -16.39 9.69 -19.44
CA LEU A 14 -17.37 9.30 -18.40
C LEU A 14 -17.45 10.28 -17.20
N GLY A 15 -17.34 11.58 -17.47
CA GLY A 15 -17.44 12.63 -16.45
C GLY A 15 -16.14 12.98 -15.69
N HIS A 16 -15.06 12.23 -15.89
CA HIS A 16 -13.75 12.46 -15.25
C HIS A 16 -12.68 12.91 -16.26
N PRO A 17 -11.63 13.65 -15.86
CA PRO A 17 -10.49 13.95 -16.71
C PRO A 17 -9.84 12.68 -17.27
N ILE A 18 -9.44 12.69 -18.54
CA ILE A 18 -8.81 11.52 -19.19
C ILE A 18 -7.54 11.06 -18.45
N GLY A 19 -6.82 11.98 -17.80
CA GLY A 19 -5.68 11.64 -16.95
C GLY A 19 -6.01 10.64 -15.84
N LEU A 20 -7.25 10.59 -15.34
CA LEU A 20 -7.67 9.59 -14.36
C LEU A 20 -7.53 8.17 -14.90
N TYR A 21 -7.90 7.94 -16.16
CA TYR A 21 -7.85 6.61 -16.77
C TYR A 21 -6.42 6.17 -17.06
N VAL A 22 -5.53 7.12 -17.39
CA VAL A 22 -4.09 6.85 -17.46
C VAL A 22 -3.58 6.36 -16.09
N LEU A 23 -3.88 7.11 -15.02
CA LEU A 23 -3.47 6.75 -13.67
C LEU A 23 -4.09 5.42 -13.21
N PHE A 24 -5.35 5.17 -13.55
CA PHE A 24 -6.05 3.92 -13.31
C PHE A 24 -5.33 2.73 -13.93
N PHE A 25 -5.02 2.78 -15.23
CA PHE A 25 -4.37 1.65 -15.91
C PHE A 25 -2.93 1.47 -15.45
N THR A 26 -2.21 2.57 -15.23
CA THR A 26 -0.86 2.52 -14.65
C THR A 26 -0.85 1.84 -13.29
N GLU A 27 -1.77 2.22 -12.38
CA GLU A 27 -1.89 1.59 -11.06
C GLU A 27 -2.37 0.14 -11.16
N MET A 28 -3.34 -0.16 -12.04
CA MET A 28 -3.80 -1.53 -12.26
C MET A 28 -2.65 -2.47 -12.65
N TRP A 29 -1.76 -2.02 -13.55
CA TRP A 29 -0.61 -2.80 -13.99
C TRP A 29 0.49 -2.94 -12.93
N GLU A 30 0.76 -1.89 -12.16
CA GLU A 30 1.65 -2.03 -11.01
C GLU A 30 1.06 -3.01 -9.99
N ARG A 31 -0.26 -2.96 -9.73
CA ARG A 31 -0.90 -3.86 -8.77
C ARG A 31 -0.93 -5.29 -9.26
N PHE A 32 -1.12 -5.48 -10.57
CA PHE A 32 -0.91 -6.76 -11.21
C PHE A 32 0.51 -7.28 -10.94
N SER A 33 1.53 -6.44 -11.08
CA SER A 33 2.93 -6.83 -10.87
C SER A 33 3.20 -7.19 -9.40
N TYR A 34 2.75 -6.34 -8.47
CA TYR A 34 2.93 -6.52 -7.04
C TYR A 34 2.23 -7.78 -6.53
N TYR A 35 0.93 -7.94 -6.80
CA TYR A 35 0.16 -9.07 -6.27
C TYR A 35 0.50 -10.39 -6.97
N GLY A 36 0.87 -10.37 -8.26
CA GLY A 36 1.35 -11.54 -8.98
C GLY A 36 2.66 -12.07 -8.40
N MET A 37 3.63 -11.18 -8.19
CA MET A 37 4.87 -11.52 -7.50
C MET A 37 4.61 -11.99 -6.07
N ARG A 38 3.77 -11.28 -5.31
CA ARG A 38 3.46 -11.58 -3.91
C ARG A 38 2.81 -12.96 -3.73
N ALA A 39 2.00 -13.40 -4.69
CA ALA A 39 1.40 -14.73 -4.71
C ALA A 39 2.45 -15.84 -4.85
N LEU A 40 3.56 -15.56 -5.55
CA LEU A 40 4.64 -16.52 -5.79
C LEU A 40 5.76 -16.45 -4.76
N LEU A 41 5.98 -15.28 -4.14
CA LEU A 41 7.18 -14.99 -3.35
C LEU A 41 7.44 -15.98 -2.21
N MET A 42 6.42 -16.24 -1.37
CA MET A 42 6.56 -17.18 -0.25
C MET A 42 6.81 -18.60 -0.73
N LEU A 43 6.06 -19.03 -1.76
CA LEU A 43 6.23 -20.34 -2.37
C LEU A 43 7.62 -20.48 -2.96
N TYR A 44 8.11 -19.49 -3.72
CA TYR A 44 9.45 -19.49 -4.29
C TYR A 44 10.54 -19.71 -3.22
N MET A 45 10.50 -18.98 -2.10
CA MET A 45 11.50 -19.16 -1.04
C MET A 45 11.47 -20.57 -0.41
N VAL A 46 10.29 -21.14 -0.17
CA VAL A 46 10.15 -22.46 0.46
C VAL A 46 10.39 -23.60 -0.53
N ASN A 47 9.81 -23.49 -1.72
CA ASN A 47 9.72 -24.55 -2.71
C ASN A 47 10.94 -24.59 -3.63
N TYR A 48 11.44 -23.42 -4.06
CA TYR A 48 12.59 -23.33 -4.95
C TYR A 48 13.90 -23.23 -4.17
N PHE A 49 14.04 -22.24 -3.28
CA PHE A 49 15.26 -22.08 -2.47
C PHE A 49 15.39 -23.07 -1.30
N LYS A 50 14.34 -23.85 -1.01
CA LYS A 50 14.34 -24.83 0.09
C LYS A 50 14.63 -24.21 1.45
N TRP A 51 14.22 -22.95 1.67
CA TRP A 51 14.33 -22.33 2.99
C TRP A 51 13.28 -22.86 3.96
N THR A 52 13.58 -22.77 5.25
CA THR A 52 12.57 -23.06 6.28
C THR A 52 11.42 -22.06 6.18
N GLN A 53 10.22 -22.48 6.58
CA GLN A 53 9.06 -21.58 6.62
C GLN A 53 9.32 -20.36 7.52
N SER A 54 10.10 -20.52 8.59
CA SER A 54 10.47 -19.43 9.51
C SER A 54 11.33 -18.37 8.81
N ASP A 55 12.35 -18.79 8.05
CA ASP A 55 13.27 -17.88 7.36
C ASP A 55 12.55 -17.15 6.22
N ALA A 56 11.80 -17.88 5.40
CA ALA A 56 10.97 -17.31 4.33
C ALA A 56 9.94 -16.30 4.88
N SER A 57 9.26 -16.65 5.97
CA SER A 57 8.29 -15.75 6.63
C SER A 57 8.97 -14.49 7.17
N SER A 58 10.20 -14.61 7.67
CA SER A 58 10.97 -13.47 8.19
C SER A 58 11.34 -12.50 7.06
N VAL A 59 11.85 -12.99 5.93
CA VAL A 59 12.15 -12.16 4.75
C VAL A 59 10.88 -11.51 4.21
N TYR A 60 9.79 -12.27 4.10
CA TYR A 60 8.50 -11.75 3.66
C TYR A 60 8.00 -10.58 4.52
N LYS A 61 8.04 -10.74 5.86
CA LYS A 61 7.59 -9.72 6.81
C LYS A 61 8.42 -8.44 6.73
N TRP A 62 9.74 -8.57 6.61
CA TRP A 62 10.62 -7.41 6.45
C TRP A 62 10.39 -6.70 5.12
N TYR A 63 10.25 -7.45 4.03
CA TYR A 63 9.91 -6.91 2.73
C TYR A 63 8.60 -6.11 2.78
N THR A 64 7.51 -6.70 3.27
CA THR A 64 6.21 -6.00 3.37
C THR A 64 6.28 -4.78 4.27
N THR A 65 6.97 -4.88 5.41
CA THR A 65 7.15 -3.74 6.34
C THR A 65 7.85 -2.58 5.63
N LEU A 66 8.95 -2.84 4.92
CA LEU A 66 9.68 -1.81 4.20
C LEU A 66 8.87 -1.22 3.04
N VAL A 67 8.07 -2.02 2.34
CA VAL A 67 7.11 -1.55 1.32
C VAL A 67 6.06 -0.57 1.88
N TYR A 68 5.71 -0.66 3.17
CA TYR A 68 4.83 0.31 3.83
C TYR A 68 5.58 1.53 4.39
N VAL A 69 6.86 1.41 4.73
CA VAL A 69 7.65 2.49 5.33
C VAL A 69 8.30 3.39 4.28
N THR A 70 8.90 2.84 3.22
CA THR A 70 9.60 3.63 2.19
C THR A 70 8.73 4.67 1.46
N PRO A 71 7.40 4.51 1.30
CA PRO A 71 6.53 5.57 0.78
C PRO A 71 6.64 6.91 1.52
N ILE A 72 6.92 6.90 2.82
CA ILE A 72 7.09 8.14 3.61
C ILE A 72 8.28 8.93 3.05
N LEU A 73 9.39 8.25 2.78
CA LEU A 73 10.60 8.87 2.24
C LEU A 73 10.40 9.30 0.77
N GLY A 74 9.78 8.44 -0.05
CA GLY A 74 9.55 8.74 -1.46
C GLY A 74 8.57 9.88 -1.70
N GLY A 75 7.54 10.02 -0.85
CA GLY A 75 6.64 11.18 -0.87
C GLY A 75 7.37 12.47 -0.50
N PHE A 76 8.11 12.47 0.62
CA PHE A 76 8.90 13.63 1.05
C PHE A 76 9.92 14.09 -0.01
N MET A 77 10.61 13.15 -0.67
CA MET A 77 11.56 13.49 -1.72
C MET A 77 10.88 14.06 -2.97
N ALA A 78 9.69 13.59 -3.31
CA ALA A 78 8.92 14.11 -4.43
C ALA A 78 8.42 15.53 -4.17
N ASP A 79 7.92 15.80 -2.97
CA ASP A 79 7.41 17.12 -2.60
C ASP A 79 8.51 18.19 -2.60
N ARG A 80 9.75 17.81 -2.23
CA ARG A 80 10.85 18.78 -2.05
C ARG A 80 11.81 18.90 -3.22
N TYR A 81 12.04 17.83 -3.97
CA TYR A 81 13.16 17.79 -4.94
C TYR A 81 12.79 17.29 -6.33
N LEU A 82 11.96 16.25 -6.45
CA LEU A 82 11.77 15.55 -7.73
C LEU A 82 10.50 15.95 -8.48
N GLY A 83 9.43 16.27 -7.75
CA GLY A 83 8.07 16.31 -8.30
C GLY A 83 7.48 14.90 -8.49
N ASN A 84 6.15 14.83 -8.47
CA ASN A 84 5.41 13.55 -8.49
C ASN A 84 5.66 12.77 -9.78
N THR A 85 5.76 13.44 -10.93
CA THR A 85 6.01 12.77 -12.23
C THR A 85 7.33 12.01 -12.25
N TRP A 86 8.43 12.63 -11.84
CA TRP A 86 9.74 11.97 -11.82
C TRP A 86 9.82 10.88 -10.76
N ALA A 87 9.21 11.10 -9.60
CA ALA A 87 9.14 10.06 -8.57
C ALA A 87 8.39 8.81 -9.08
N VAL A 88 7.26 8.98 -9.77
CA VAL A 88 6.55 7.85 -10.39
C VAL A 88 7.40 7.13 -11.43
N ILE A 89 8.08 7.86 -12.32
CA ILE A 89 8.92 7.26 -13.36
C ILE A 89 10.09 6.48 -12.75
N ILE A 90 10.83 7.09 -11.80
CA ILE A 90 11.93 6.44 -11.09
C ILE A 90 11.41 5.20 -10.36
N GLY A 91 10.29 5.33 -9.65
CA GLY A 91 9.67 4.22 -8.93
C GLY A 91 9.33 3.05 -9.84
N ALA A 92 8.66 3.34 -10.96
CA ALA A 92 8.26 2.35 -11.96
C ALA A 92 9.46 1.64 -12.61
N VAL A 93 10.53 2.38 -12.96
CA VAL A 93 11.75 1.81 -13.52
C VAL A 93 12.45 0.89 -12.52
N LEU A 94 12.61 1.33 -11.27
CA LEU A 94 13.22 0.50 -10.23
C LEU A 94 12.40 -0.77 -9.96
N MET A 95 11.08 -0.68 -9.93
CA MET A 95 10.23 -1.87 -9.78
C MET A 95 10.35 -2.83 -10.97
N ALA A 96 10.38 -2.32 -12.20
CA ALA A 96 10.58 -3.14 -13.39
C ALA A 96 11.92 -3.89 -13.33
N ILE A 97 13.01 -3.21 -12.96
CA ILE A 97 14.32 -3.83 -12.73
C ILE A 97 14.20 -4.93 -11.67
N GLY A 98 13.58 -4.63 -10.52
CA GLY A 98 13.39 -5.62 -9.45
C GLY A 98 12.64 -6.86 -9.91
N HIS A 99 11.55 -6.71 -10.68
CA HIS A 99 10.80 -7.85 -11.20
C HIS A 99 11.62 -8.73 -12.15
N PHE A 100 12.38 -8.14 -13.08
CA PHE A 100 13.24 -8.92 -13.97
C PHE A 100 14.42 -9.56 -13.24
N LEU A 101 14.95 -8.94 -12.18
CA LEU A 101 15.98 -9.57 -11.35
C LEU A 101 15.47 -10.84 -10.66
N MET A 102 14.20 -10.94 -10.27
CA MET A 102 13.62 -12.18 -9.73
C MET A 102 13.51 -13.31 -10.78
N ALA A 103 13.63 -13.02 -12.07
CA ALA A 103 13.68 -14.05 -13.11
C ALA A 103 15.00 -14.83 -13.14
N PHE A 104 15.99 -14.45 -12.31
CA PHE A 104 17.26 -15.16 -12.18
C PHE A 104 17.33 -15.97 -10.87
N GLU A 105 18.07 -17.08 -10.90
CA GLU A 105 18.10 -18.09 -9.83
C GLU A 105 18.97 -17.72 -8.62
N ALA A 106 19.84 -16.70 -8.72
CA ALA A 106 20.83 -16.44 -7.68
C ALA A 106 20.24 -15.72 -6.46
N ASN A 107 20.53 -16.24 -5.26
CA ASN A 107 20.05 -15.68 -3.98
C ASN A 107 20.44 -14.19 -3.78
N ASN A 108 21.68 -13.81 -4.14
CA ASN A 108 22.12 -12.41 -4.05
C ASN A 108 21.32 -11.49 -5.00
N ILE A 109 20.95 -12.00 -6.18
CA ILE A 109 20.12 -11.27 -7.15
C ILE A 109 18.69 -11.14 -6.62
N PHE A 110 18.17 -12.18 -5.95
CA PHE A 110 16.87 -12.14 -5.30
C PHE A 110 16.78 -11.04 -4.23
N TYR A 111 17.77 -10.92 -3.33
CA TYR A 111 17.77 -9.82 -2.35
C TYR A 111 17.92 -8.45 -3.01
N ALA A 112 18.76 -8.33 -4.05
CA ALA A 112 18.86 -7.10 -4.83
C ALA A 112 17.50 -6.73 -5.44
N ALA A 113 16.78 -7.70 -6.00
CA ALA A 113 15.44 -7.52 -6.55
C ALA A 113 14.46 -6.96 -5.51
N LEU A 114 14.43 -7.54 -4.30
CA LEU A 114 13.57 -7.04 -3.22
C LEU A 114 13.89 -5.59 -2.86
N ILE A 115 15.17 -5.21 -2.81
CA ILE A 115 15.59 -3.83 -2.53
C ILE A 115 15.09 -2.88 -3.64
N PHE A 116 15.26 -3.24 -4.91
CA PHE A 116 14.74 -2.45 -6.03
C PHE A 116 13.22 -2.27 -5.96
N LEU A 117 12.48 -3.32 -5.62
CA LEU A 117 11.02 -3.25 -5.44
C LEU A 117 10.62 -2.36 -4.25
N ILE A 118 11.32 -2.47 -3.11
CA ILE A 118 11.07 -1.66 -1.91
C ILE A 118 11.26 -0.17 -2.20
N ILE A 119 12.37 0.20 -2.83
CA ILE A 119 12.69 1.59 -3.15
C ILE A 119 11.74 2.10 -4.24
N GLY A 120 11.52 1.29 -5.27
CA GLY A 120 10.65 1.64 -6.39
C GLY A 120 9.20 1.91 -5.96
N ASN A 121 8.63 1.02 -5.14
CA ASN A 121 7.31 1.21 -4.52
C ASN A 121 7.27 2.48 -3.66
N GLY A 122 8.36 2.77 -2.93
CA GLY A 122 8.48 3.96 -2.10
C GLY A 122 8.30 5.26 -2.88
N PHE A 123 8.88 5.36 -4.08
CA PHE A 123 8.68 6.51 -4.96
C PHE A 123 7.35 6.46 -5.72
N PHE A 124 6.86 5.29 -6.11
CA PHE A 124 5.68 5.18 -6.97
C PHE A 124 4.37 5.45 -6.22
N LYS A 125 4.10 4.70 -5.13
CA LYS A 125 2.80 4.68 -4.44
C LYS A 125 2.29 6.05 -3.97
N PRO A 126 3.03 6.79 -3.13
CA PRO A 126 2.50 8.03 -2.57
C PRO A 126 2.29 9.09 -3.67
N ASN A 127 3.11 9.04 -4.71
CA ASN A 127 3.12 10.02 -5.78
C ASN A 127 2.03 9.78 -6.83
N MET A 128 1.71 8.51 -7.14
CA MET A 128 0.58 8.16 -8.00
C MET A 128 -0.76 8.63 -7.41
N SER A 129 -1.03 8.31 -6.14
CA SER A 129 -2.28 8.71 -5.47
C SER A 129 -2.41 10.23 -5.34
N THR A 130 -1.28 10.93 -5.19
CA THR A 130 -1.23 12.40 -5.15
C THR A 130 -1.64 13.01 -6.50
N GLN A 131 -1.16 12.45 -7.62
CA GLN A 131 -1.55 12.92 -8.95
C GLN A 131 -3.06 12.79 -9.20
N VAL A 132 -3.70 11.70 -8.73
CA VAL A 132 -5.16 11.53 -8.82
C VAL A 132 -5.89 12.70 -8.17
N GLY A 133 -5.46 13.09 -6.97
CA GLY A 133 -6.05 14.22 -6.25
C GLY A 133 -5.83 15.56 -6.95
N ARG A 134 -4.69 15.75 -7.62
CA ARG A 134 -4.32 16.98 -8.34
C ARG A 134 -4.97 17.10 -9.72
N LEU A 135 -5.73 16.11 -10.19
CA LEU A 135 -6.55 16.25 -11.40
C LEU A 135 -7.80 17.10 -11.17
N TYR A 136 -8.15 17.39 -9.91
CA TYR A 136 -9.40 18.06 -9.54
C TYR A 136 -9.12 19.31 -8.71
N PRO A 137 -9.86 20.42 -8.96
CA PRO A 137 -9.74 21.61 -8.13
C PRO A 137 -10.25 21.34 -6.70
N PRO A 138 -9.87 22.19 -5.72
CA PRO A 138 -10.44 22.13 -4.38
C PRO A 138 -11.97 22.22 -4.45
N ASN A 139 -12.68 21.37 -3.69
CA ASN A 139 -14.14 21.24 -3.64
C ASN A 139 -14.85 20.61 -4.86
N ASP A 140 -14.13 19.99 -5.80
CA ASP A 140 -14.79 19.19 -6.85
C ASP A 140 -15.38 17.89 -6.28
N ARG A 141 -16.71 17.75 -6.32
CA ARG A 141 -17.46 16.58 -5.84
C ARG A 141 -17.07 15.27 -6.55
N ARG A 142 -16.45 15.34 -7.73
CA ARG A 142 -16.00 14.16 -8.48
C ARG A 142 -14.73 13.54 -7.92
N ARG A 143 -14.00 14.25 -7.04
CA ARG A 143 -12.72 13.79 -6.49
C ARG A 143 -12.86 12.47 -5.73
N ASP A 144 -13.90 12.31 -4.92
CA ASP A 144 -14.13 11.09 -4.15
C ASP A 144 -14.50 9.90 -5.06
N GLY A 145 -15.33 10.16 -6.07
CA GLY A 145 -15.65 9.19 -7.13
C GLY A 145 -14.42 8.78 -7.94
N ALA A 146 -13.48 9.70 -8.17
CA ALA A 146 -12.24 9.42 -8.87
C ALA A 146 -11.34 8.44 -8.09
N TYR A 147 -11.23 8.61 -6.77
CA TYR A 147 -10.54 7.63 -5.92
C TYR A 147 -11.23 6.26 -5.95
N THR A 148 -12.57 6.23 -5.99
CA THR A 148 -13.31 4.97 -6.14
C THR A 148 -12.95 4.26 -7.45
N ILE A 149 -12.95 4.98 -8.58
CA ILE A 149 -12.53 4.44 -9.88
C ILE A 149 -11.08 3.96 -9.81
N PHE A 150 -10.17 4.77 -9.28
CA PHE A 150 -8.76 4.43 -9.12
C PHE A 150 -8.57 3.13 -8.31
N TYR A 151 -9.29 2.97 -7.19
CA TYR A 151 -9.22 1.76 -6.36
C TYR A 151 -9.83 0.52 -7.03
N MET A 152 -10.78 0.69 -7.95
CA MET A 152 -11.24 -0.45 -8.77
C MET A 152 -10.12 -1.01 -9.64
N GLY A 153 -9.20 -0.17 -10.11
CA GLY A 153 -8.01 -0.61 -10.85
C GLY A 153 -7.09 -1.48 -9.99
N ILE A 154 -6.92 -1.10 -8.71
CA ILE A 154 -6.16 -1.89 -7.74
C ILE A 154 -6.75 -3.29 -7.59
N ASN A 155 -8.07 -3.38 -7.36
CA ASN A 155 -8.76 -4.64 -7.19
C ASN A 155 -8.68 -5.52 -8.45
N LEU A 156 -8.82 -4.92 -9.63
CA LEU A 156 -8.74 -5.65 -10.89
C LEU A 156 -7.34 -6.24 -11.12
N GLY A 157 -6.28 -5.45 -10.88
CA GLY A 157 -4.90 -5.93 -10.95
C GLY A 157 -4.62 -7.05 -9.93
N ALA A 158 -5.07 -6.88 -8.69
CA ALA A 158 -4.92 -7.86 -7.62
C ALA A 158 -5.67 -9.19 -7.88
N PHE A 159 -6.81 -9.13 -8.57
CA PHE A 159 -7.59 -10.29 -8.95
C PHE A 159 -6.95 -11.08 -10.10
N LEU A 160 -6.53 -10.38 -11.16
CA LEU A 160 -6.01 -11.02 -12.37
C LEU A 160 -4.60 -11.60 -12.19
N SER A 161 -3.79 -10.97 -11.34
CA SER A 161 -2.35 -11.29 -11.29
C SER A 161 -1.99 -12.64 -10.67
N PRO A 162 -2.56 -13.10 -9.54
CA PRO A 162 -2.25 -14.42 -9.02
C PRO A 162 -2.67 -15.53 -9.99
N LEU A 163 -3.78 -15.33 -10.71
CA LEU A 163 -4.26 -16.26 -11.74
C LEU A 163 -3.26 -16.36 -12.90
N ALA A 164 -2.85 -15.21 -13.45
CA ALA A 164 -1.95 -15.19 -14.61
C ALA A 164 -0.52 -15.64 -14.25
N CYS A 165 0.06 -15.10 -13.17
CA CYS A 165 1.43 -15.42 -12.75
C CYS A 165 1.53 -16.85 -12.20
N GLY A 166 0.54 -17.30 -11.42
CA GLY A 166 0.45 -18.68 -10.93
C GLY A 166 0.28 -19.69 -12.07
N TRP A 167 -0.59 -19.41 -13.03
CA TRP A 167 -0.75 -20.27 -14.21
C TRP A 167 0.55 -20.39 -14.99
N LEU A 168 1.26 -19.27 -15.22
CA LEU A 168 2.53 -19.29 -15.95
C LEU A 168 3.61 -20.06 -15.17
N GLN A 169 3.61 -19.93 -13.83
CA GLN A 169 4.55 -20.65 -12.96
C GLN A 169 4.39 -22.18 -13.03
N GLU A 170 3.18 -22.69 -13.23
CA GLU A 170 2.94 -24.13 -13.32
C GLU A 170 3.14 -24.69 -14.73
N ASN A 171 2.83 -23.90 -15.76
CA ASN A 171 2.66 -24.38 -17.14
C ASN A 171 3.83 -24.03 -18.08
N THR A 172 4.94 -23.50 -17.55
CA THR A 172 6.12 -23.15 -18.36
C THR A 172 7.42 -23.69 -17.78
N VAL A 173 8.44 -23.80 -18.64
CA VAL A 173 9.76 -24.33 -18.29
C VAL A 173 10.48 -23.44 -17.28
N GLY A 174 10.23 -22.12 -17.29
CA GLY A 174 10.88 -21.19 -16.36
C GLY A 174 10.23 -21.13 -14.98
N GLU A 175 9.19 -21.92 -14.71
CA GLU A 175 8.55 -22.05 -13.40
C GLU A 175 8.29 -20.68 -12.72
N TYR A 176 8.75 -20.50 -11.47
CA TYR A 176 8.60 -19.25 -10.73
C TYR A 176 9.19 -18.05 -11.45
N HIS A 177 10.30 -18.22 -12.17
CA HIS A 177 10.96 -17.14 -12.91
C HIS A 177 10.07 -16.61 -14.05
N SER A 178 9.32 -17.49 -14.72
CA SER A 178 8.35 -17.06 -15.72
C SER A 178 7.22 -16.27 -15.08
N GLY A 179 6.70 -16.69 -13.93
CA GLY A 179 5.72 -15.93 -13.16
C GLY A 179 6.23 -14.54 -12.74
N PHE A 180 7.47 -14.44 -12.25
CA PHE A 180 8.10 -13.15 -11.91
C PHE A 180 8.36 -12.28 -13.14
N ALA A 181 8.77 -12.88 -14.27
CA ALA A 181 8.95 -12.15 -15.53
C ALA A 181 7.63 -11.58 -16.04
N LEU A 182 6.50 -12.30 -15.91
CA LEU A 182 5.18 -11.78 -16.26
C LEU A 182 4.78 -10.59 -15.38
N ALA A 183 5.06 -10.65 -14.09
CA ALA A 183 4.90 -9.48 -13.21
C ALA A 183 5.78 -8.31 -13.69
N GLY A 184 7.02 -8.56 -14.12
CA GLY A 184 7.89 -7.51 -14.70
C GLY A 184 7.35 -6.91 -15.99
N ILE A 185 6.79 -7.73 -16.88
CA ILE A 185 6.11 -7.27 -18.09
C ILE A 185 4.93 -6.36 -17.71
N GLY A 186 4.12 -6.76 -16.73
CA GLY A 186 3.03 -5.93 -16.21
C GLY A 186 3.53 -4.54 -15.80
N MET A 187 4.63 -4.46 -15.06
CA MET A 187 5.20 -3.20 -14.59
C MET A 187 5.69 -2.33 -15.75
N VAL A 188 6.32 -2.94 -16.76
CA VAL A 188 6.75 -2.24 -17.98
C VAL A 188 5.54 -1.70 -18.76
N VAL A 189 4.47 -2.47 -18.90
CA VAL A 189 3.23 -1.99 -19.54
C VAL A 189 2.63 -0.82 -18.75
N GLY A 190 2.64 -0.88 -17.42
CA GLY A 190 2.24 0.23 -16.55
C GLY A 190 3.10 1.49 -16.78
N LEU A 191 4.42 1.34 -16.83
CA LEU A 191 5.34 2.45 -17.13
C LEU A 191 5.09 3.04 -18.52
N ILE A 192 4.95 2.20 -19.55
CA ILE A 192 4.66 2.65 -20.91
C ILE A 192 3.32 3.40 -20.96
N THR A 193 2.29 2.88 -20.29
CA THR A 193 0.97 3.52 -20.18
C THR A 193 1.09 4.91 -19.57
N TYR A 194 1.88 5.03 -18.49
CA TYR A 194 2.14 6.30 -17.83
C TYR A 194 2.89 7.29 -18.73
N LEU A 195 3.96 6.85 -19.40
CA LEU A 195 4.78 7.70 -20.27
C LEU A 195 4.00 8.21 -21.49
N ILE A 196 3.22 7.34 -22.15
CA ILE A 196 2.37 7.72 -23.28
C ILE A 196 1.23 8.65 -22.82
N GLY A 197 0.66 8.38 -21.65
CA GLY A 197 -0.46 9.14 -21.10
C GLY A 197 -0.05 10.43 -20.39
N LEU A 198 1.25 10.69 -20.20
CA LEU A 198 1.76 11.85 -19.47
C LEU A 198 1.20 13.20 -19.96
N PRO A 199 1.07 13.47 -21.28
CA PRO A 199 0.47 14.72 -21.77
C PRO A 199 -1.02 14.90 -21.40
N LEU A 200 -1.69 13.82 -21.00
CA LEU A 200 -3.10 13.81 -20.59
C LEU A 200 -3.26 14.01 -19.08
N ILE A 201 -2.20 13.81 -18.30
CA ILE A 201 -2.14 14.06 -16.86
C ILE A 201 -1.81 15.54 -16.66
N LYS A 202 -2.85 16.36 -16.67
CA LYS A 202 -2.73 17.80 -16.38
C LYS A 202 -3.00 18.00 -14.90
N GLU A 203 -1.94 18.04 -14.10
CA GLU A 203 -2.05 18.36 -12.68
C GLU A 203 -2.39 19.86 -12.50
N ILE A 204 -3.33 20.14 -11.62
CA ILE A 204 -3.56 21.49 -11.10
C ILE A 204 -2.49 21.73 -10.03
N PRO A 205 -1.68 22.80 -10.14
CA PRO A 205 -0.69 23.12 -9.12
C PRO A 205 -1.33 23.17 -7.75
N SER A 206 -0.64 22.66 -6.74
CA SER A 206 -1.08 22.78 -5.35
C SER A 206 -1.10 24.27 -4.97
N VAL A 207 -2.27 24.90 -5.06
CA VAL A 207 -2.50 26.18 -4.41
C VAL A 207 -2.57 25.88 -2.92
N GLU A 208 -1.70 26.50 -2.12
CA GLU A 208 -1.83 26.48 -0.66
C GLU A 208 -3.28 26.83 -0.30
N VAL A 209 -3.93 25.95 0.47
CA VAL A 209 -5.36 26.03 0.81
C VAL A 209 -5.70 27.26 1.68
N GLN A 210 -4.75 28.18 1.88
CA GLN A 210 -4.91 29.35 2.75
C GLN A 210 -5.89 30.40 2.18
N ASP A 211 -6.14 30.48 0.87
CA ASP A 211 -6.82 31.65 0.27
C ASP A 211 -8.17 31.42 -0.43
N LEU A 212 -8.76 30.23 -0.33
CA LEU A 212 -10.13 30.04 -0.85
C LEU A 212 -11.14 30.40 0.24
N LYS A 213 -11.80 31.57 0.08
CA LYS A 213 -12.98 31.95 0.87
C LYS A 213 -14.00 30.81 0.79
N HIS A 214 -14.19 30.13 1.91
CA HIS A 214 -15.13 29.02 2.03
C HIS A 214 -16.54 29.59 1.92
N GLY A 215 -17.23 29.30 0.81
CA GLY A 215 -18.63 29.67 0.63
C GLY A 215 -19.51 28.79 1.51
N ASP A 216 -20.39 29.42 2.29
CA ASP A 216 -21.39 28.79 3.16
C ASP A 216 -22.38 27.93 2.36
N SER A 217 -22.02 26.67 2.09
CA SER A 217 -22.98 25.67 1.61
C SER A 217 -23.20 24.62 2.70
N LEU A 218 -24.48 24.32 2.94
CA LEU A 218 -24.97 23.50 4.05
C LEU A 218 -24.51 22.03 4.01
N ASP A 219 -23.98 21.57 2.87
CA ASP A 219 -23.52 20.18 2.65
C ASP A 219 -21.99 20.02 2.78
N GLN A 220 -21.25 21.05 3.20
CA GLN A 220 -19.79 20.95 3.32
C GLN A 220 -19.34 20.48 4.71
N PRO A 221 -18.29 19.64 4.79
CA PRO A 221 -17.73 19.22 6.06
C PRO A 221 -17.25 20.45 6.84
N ILE A 222 -17.71 20.57 8.10
CA ILE A 222 -17.36 21.67 9.01
C ILE A 222 -15.83 21.75 9.12
N SER A 223 -15.28 22.94 8.88
CA SER A 223 -13.84 23.20 8.99
C SER A 223 -13.30 22.86 10.37
N GLU A 224 -12.02 22.49 10.46
CA GLU A 224 -11.38 22.08 11.73
C GLU A 224 -11.55 23.14 12.82
N LYS A 225 -11.37 24.41 12.45
CA LYS A 225 -11.51 25.57 13.35
C LYS A 225 -12.94 25.72 13.89
N ASN A 226 -13.94 25.46 13.06
CA ASN A 226 -15.35 25.52 13.46
C ASN A 226 -15.73 24.29 14.29
N ALA A 227 -15.13 23.13 14.02
CA ALA A 227 -15.36 21.89 14.78
C ALA A 227 -14.80 21.97 16.21
N GLU A 228 -13.70 22.67 16.44
CA GLU A 228 -13.16 22.89 17.79
C GLU A 228 -14.06 23.77 18.68
N GLN A 229 -14.91 24.61 18.08
CA GLN A 229 -15.83 25.49 18.81
C GLN A 229 -17.11 24.77 19.25
N LEU A 230 -17.46 23.66 18.58
CA LEU A 230 -18.63 22.86 18.91
C LEU A 230 -18.32 21.93 20.10
N PRO A 231 -19.23 21.79 21.08
CA PRO A 231 -19.01 20.93 22.23
C PRO A 231 -18.83 19.47 21.80
N SER A 232 -18.04 18.71 22.57
CA SER A 232 -17.88 17.26 22.35
C SER A 232 -19.22 16.55 22.53
N VAL A 233 -19.56 15.67 21.59
CA VAL A 233 -20.76 14.83 21.62
C VAL A 233 -20.64 13.76 22.71
N ILE A 234 -19.42 13.26 22.94
CA ILE A 234 -19.12 12.23 23.94
C ILE A 234 -18.68 12.84 25.30
N GLY A 235 -18.62 14.16 25.40
CA GLY A 235 -18.33 14.89 26.65
C GLY A 235 -17.02 14.47 27.31
N GLU A 236 -17.06 14.22 28.62
CA GLU A 236 -15.89 13.84 29.43
C GLU A 236 -15.27 12.50 29.00
N PHE A 237 -16.03 11.61 28.36
CA PHE A 237 -15.52 10.35 27.84
C PHE A 237 -14.35 10.56 26.86
N SER A 238 -14.35 11.66 26.10
CA SER A 238 -13.24 12.02 25.22
C SER A 238 -11.90 12.13 25.97
N ASN A 239 -11.90 12.66 27.20
CA ASN A 239 -10.71 12.78 28.03
C ASN A 239 -10.22 11.41 28.52
N TYR A 240 -11.14 10.54 28.94
CA TYR A 240 -10.80 9.17 29.34
C TYR A 240 -10.27 8.36 28.17
N ALA A 241 -10.87 8.49 26.98
CA ALA A 241 -10.41 7.85 25.77
C ALA A 241 -8.97 8.25 25.42
N VAL A 242 -8.65 9.55 25.43
CA VAL A 242 -7.27 10.03 25.19
C VAL A 242 -6.28 9.49 26.25
N LYS A 243 -6.66 9.49 27.53
CA LYS A 243 -5.80 8.91 28.58
C LYS A 243 -5.60 7.39 28.42
N SER A 244 -6.60 6.67 27.92
CA SER A 244 -6.49 5.24 27.64
C SER A 244 -5.50 4.93 26.51
N ILE A 245 -5.41 5.81 25.50
CA ILE A 245 -4.41 5.70 24.43
C ILE A 245 -2.99 5.82 25.01
N LEU A 246 -2.77 6.80 25.90
CA LEU A 246 -1.47 6.96 26.58
C LEU A 246 -1.14 5.73 27.45
N PHE A 247 -2.11 5.24 28.22
CA PHE A 247 -1.94 4.03 29.02
C PHE A 247 -1.56 2.82 28.16
N GLY A 248 -2.25 2.60 27.04
CA GLY A 248 -1.93 1.55 26.08
C GLY A 248 -0.53 1.71 25.49
N ALA A 249 -0.12 2.93 25.16
CA ALA A 249 1.22 3.22 24.67
C ALA A 249 2.31 2.86 25.70
N ILE A 250 2.13 3.27 26.97
CA ILE A 250 3.05 2.95 28.06
C ILE A 250 3.11 1.45 28.31
N PHE A 251 1.96 0.77 28.32
CA PHE A 251 1.90 -0.68 28.46
C PHE A 251 2.69 -1.40 27.35
N LEU A 252 2.51 -0.99 26.09
CA LEU A 252 3.25 -1.55 24.96
C LEU A 252 4.76 -1.23 25.02
N LEU A 253 5.16 -0.06 25.52
CA LEU A 253 6.57 0.24 25.80
C LEU A 253 7.14 -0.75 26.83
N CYS A 254 6.46 -0.94 27.96
CA CYS A 254 6.88 -1.88 28.99
C CYS A 254 7.02 -3.30 28.44
N VAL A 255 6.04 -3.78 27.68
CA VAL A 255 6.09 -5.09 27.01
C VAL A 255 7.25 -5.16 26.00
N GLY A 256 7.45 -4.10 25.22
CA GLY A 256 8.53 -3.98 24.26
C GLY A 256 9.90 -4.08 24.91
N PHE A 257 10.17 -3.31 25.96
CA PHE A 257 11.45 -3.36 26.68
C PHE A 257 11.66 -4.70 27.40
N TRP A 258 10.62 -5.28 28.00
CA TRP A 258 10.72 -6.59 28.63
C TRP A 258 11.07 -7.68 27.60
N LYS A 259 10.36 -7.74 26.46
CA LYS A 259 10.72 -8.66 25.37
C LYS A 259 12.10 -8.36 24.80
N GLY A 260 12.46 -7.08 24.70
CA GLY A 260 13.71 -6.61 24.10
C GLY A 260 14.94 -7.08 24.86
N TYR A 261 14.83 -7.26 26.18
CA TYR A 261 15.89 -7.80 27.01
C TYR A 261 16.32 -9.22 26.61
N SER A 262 15.37 -10.06 26.18
CA SER A 262 15.64 -11.47 25.84
C SER A 262 15.70 -11.73 24.33
N LYS A 263 14.82 -11.08 23.56
CA LYS A 263 14.64 -11.32 22.12
C LYS A 263 14.35 -9.99 21.40
N PRO A 264 15.39 -9.22 21.01
CA PRO A 264 15.24 -7.86 20.49
C PRO A 264 14.36 -7.78 19.23
N ILE A 265 14.45 -8.77 18.33
CA ILE A 265 13.63 -8.81 17.11
C ILE A 265 12.13 -8.92 17.44
N SER A 266 11.77 -9.68 18.47
CA SER A 266 10.36 -9.87 18.89
C SER A 266 9.76 -8.67 19.62
N ALA A 267 10.60 -7.72 20.05
CA ALA A 267 10.18 -6.50 20.72
C ALA A 267 9.75 -5.39 19.75
N ALA A 268 10.29 -5.40 18.53
CA ALA A 268 10.08 -4.33 17.54
C ALA A 268 8.59 -4.02 17.29
N PRO A 269 7.67 -5.00 17.12
CA PRO A 269 6.25 -4.70 16.89
C PRO A 269 5.60 -3.95 18.06
N ALA A 270 5.94 -4.30 19.30
CA ALA A 270 5.39 -3.64 20.49
C ALA A 270 5.92 -2.20 20.62
N LEU A 271 7.21 -1.99 20.37
CA LEU A 271 7.83 -0.66 20.42
C LEU A 271 7.31 0.26 19.31
N ILE A 272 7.18 -0.25 18.08
CA ILE A 272 6.61 0.52 16.95
C ILE A 272 5.17 0.91 17.26
N SER A 273 4.35 -0.05 17.72
CA SER A 273 2.95 0.21 18.07
C SER A 273 2.82 1.23 19.20
N ALA A 274 3.71 1.15 20.20
CA ALA A 274 3.76 2.13 21.28
C ALA A 274 4.08 3.54 20.77
N VAL A 275 5.11 3.69 19.91
CA VAL A 275 5.44 4.98 19.30
C VAL A 275 4.28 5.52 18.48
N SER A 276 3.60 4.68 17.69
CA SER A 276 2.40 5.08 16.95
C SER A 276 1.30 5.60 17.88
N LEU A 277 1.01 4.91 18.98
CA LEU A 277 0.02 5.37 19.95
C LEU A 277 0.45 6.65 20.69
N LEU A 278 1.74 6.86 20.93
CA LEU A 278 2.26 8.12 21.49
C LEU A 278 2.05 9.29 20.53
N VAL A 279 2.28 9.09 19.23
CA VAL A 279 1.99 10.11 18.21
C VAL A 279 0.50 10.41 18.16
N VAL A 280 -0.35 9.38 18.16
CA VAL A 280 -1.81 9.54 18.20
C VAL A 280 -2.25 10.29 19.46
N TYR A 281 -1.71 9.92 20.63
CA TYR A 281 -1.98 10.62 21.89
C TYR A 281 -1.55 12.09 21.82
N TRP A 282 -0.34 12.36 21.30
CA TRP A 282 0.17 13.71 21.14
C TRP A 282 -0.78 14.55 20.30
N ILE A 283 -1.20 14.06 19.12
CA ILE A 283 -2.18 14.75 18.25
C ILE A 283 -3.51 14.94 18.98
N ALA A 284 -4.05 13.89 19.64
CA ALA A 284 -5.32 13.94 20.37
C ALA A 284 -5.35 14.98 21.48
N SER A 285 -4.19 15.19 22.11
CA SER A 285 -4.01 16.14 23.19
C SER A 285 -3.98 17.59 22.71
N GLN A 286 -3.61 17.84 21.44
CA GLN A 286 -3.60 19.18 20.84
C GLN A 286 -5.01 19.64 20.44
N VAL A 287 -5.88 18.72 20.00
CA VAL A 287 -7.24 19.03 19.52
C VAL A 287 -8.27 19.02 20.64
N LYS A 288 -9.32 19.84 20.51
CA LYS A 288 -10.39 20.00 21.53
C LYS A 288 -11.79 19.71 20.98
N ASN A 289 -12.71 19.42 21.89
CA ASN A 289 -14.15 19.29 21.67
C ASN A 289 -14.52 18.37 20.48
N ALA A 290 -15.48 18.75 19.62
CA ALA A 290 -15.97 17.88 18.54
C ALA A 290 -14.87 17.46 17.54
N MET A 291 -13.79 18.24 17.39
CA MET A 291 -12.63 17.84 16.58
C MET A 291 -11.90 16.63 17.19
N ARG A 292 -11.78 16.59 18.52
CA ARG A 292 -11.22 15.43 19.23
C ARG A 292 -12.09 14.19 19.02
N ASP A 293 -13.41 14.32 19.03
CA ASP A 293 -14.33 13.20 18.81
C ASP A 293 -14.17 12.59 17.41
N ARG A 294 -14.00 13.44 16.39
CA ARG A 294 -13.68 12.99 15.02
C ARG A 294 -12.35 12.22 14.99
N MET A 295 -11.33 12.75 15.65
CA MET A 295 -10.03 12.07 15.74
C MET A 295 -10.14 10.71 16.45
N LEU A 296 -10.87 10.64 17.57
CA LEU A 296 -11.11 9.39 18.30
C LEU A 296 -11.92 8.39 17.46
N THR A 297 -12.85 8.86 16.62
CA THR A 297 -13.57 8.01 15.67
C THR A 297 -12.60 7.38 14.66
N ILE A 298 -11.65 8.16 14.13
CA ILE A 298 -10.61 7.64 13.23
C ILE A 298 -9.76 6.58 13.96
N VAL A 299 -9.38 6.81 15.22
CA VAL A 299 -8.64 5.83 16.02
C VAL A 299 -9.45 4.55 16.25
N ALA A 300 -10.75 4.67 16.55
CA ALA A 300 -11.63 3.52 16.73
C ALA A 300 -11.79 2.71 15.44
N LEU A 301 -12.03 3.37 14.30
CA LEU A 301 -12.08 2.71 12.99
C LEU A 301 -10.72 2.07 12.64
N GLY A 302 -9.62 2.76 12.95
CA GLY A 302 -8.26 2.26 12.78
C GLY A 302 -7.99 0.99 13.60
N PHE A 303 -8.49 0.91 14.84
CA PHE A 303 -8.36 -0.28 15.67
C PHE A 303 -9.00 -1.52 15.01
N PHE A 304 -10.20 -1.39 14.45
CA PHE A 304 -10.82 -2.50 13.71
C PHE A 304 -10.07 -2.82 12.41
N ALA A 305 -9.56 -1.79 11.72
CA ALA A 305 -8.76 -1.97 10.52
C ALA A 305 -7.46 -2.76 10.77
N ILE A 306 -6.87 -2.69 11.98
CA ILE A 306 -5.69 -3.49 12.34
C ILE A 306 -5.97 -4.98 12.19
N PHE A 307 -7.13 -5.48 12.64
CA PHE A 307 -7.47 -6.91 12.52
C PHE A 307 -7.65 -7.33 11.07
N PHE A 308 -8.30 -6.47 10.27
CA PHE A 308 -8.43 -6.71 8.84
C PHE A 308 -7.06 -6.82 8.16
N TRP A 309 -6.17 -5.84 8.40
CA TRP A 309 -4.84 -5.85 7.80
C TRP A 309 -3.96 -6.98 8.33
N ALA A 310 -4.05 -7.33 9.61
CA ALA A 310 -3.34 -8.46 10.19
C ALA A 310 -3.70 -9.78 9.51
N ALA A 311 -4.98 -9.98 9.20
CA ALA A 311 -5.47 -11.14 8.45
C ALA A 311 -5.10 -11.05 6.96
N PHE A 312 -5.31 -9.90 6.33
CA PHE A 312 -5.00 -9.67 4.91
C PHE A 312 -3.53 -9.93 4.59
N GLU A 313 -2.61 -9.51 5.48
CA GLU A 313 -1.18 -9.72 5.28
C GLU A 313 -0.76 -11.21 5.37
N GLN A 314 -1.61 -12.09 5.93
CA GLN A 314 -1.37 -13.54 5.90
C GLN A 314 -1.63 -14.16 4.53
N ALA A 315 -2.39 -13.50 3.65
CA ALA A 315 -2.84 -14.06 2.37
C ALA A 315 -1.68 -14.54 1.50
N GLY A 316 -0.56 -13.79 1.47
CA GLY A 316 0.62 -14.18 0.72
C GLY A 316 1.72 -14.87 1.55
N ASN A 317 1.49 -15.14 2.84
CA ASN A 317 2.45 -15.79 3.75
C ASN A 317 1.89 -17.14 4.23
N ALA A 318 1.37 -17.22 5.46
CA ALA A 318 0.93 -18.47 6.07
C ALA A 318 -0.25 -19.12 5.33
N LEU A 319 -1.23 -18.32 4.91
CA LEU A 319 -2.41 -18.83 4.17
C LEU A 319 -2.02 -19.36 2.79
N ASN A 320 -1.01 -18.76 2.16
CA ASN A 320 -0.50 -19.20 0.87
C ASN A 320 0.11 -20.61 0.95
N LEU A 321 0.96 -20.85 1.96
CA LEU A 321 1.52 -22.17 2.22
C LEU A 321 0.47 -23.20 2.62
N TRP A 322 -0.50 -22.78 3.44
CA TRP A 322 -1.61 -23.66 3.82
C TRP A 322 -2.44 -24.06 2.59
N ALA A 323 -2.72 -23.12 1.70
CA ALA A 323 -3.44 -23.39 0.46
C ALA A 323 -2.68 -24.36 -0.44
N ASP A 324 -1.36 -24.18 -0.61
CA ASP A 324 -0.51 -25.09 -1.40
C ASP A 324 -0.51 -26.53 -0.87
N LYS A 325 -0.52 -26.70 0.46
CA LYS A 325 -0.48 -28.04 1.11
C LYS A 325 -1.84 -28.72 1.25
N THR A 326 -2.91 -27.93 1.42
CA THR A 326 -4.20 -28.45 1.93
C THR A 326 -5.34 -28.26 0.95
N THR A 327 -5.15 -27.49 -0.12
CA THR A 327 -6.21 -27.21 -1.10
C THR A 327 -5.93 -27.94 -2.41
N ASN A 328 -6.90 -28.73 -2.88
CA ASN A 328 -6.86 -29.23 -4.25
C ASN A 328 -7.13 -28.08 -5.22
N ARG A 329 -6.06 -27.62 -5.88
CA ARG A 329 -6.08 -26.53 -6.87
C ARG A 329 -6.29 -27.00 -8.32
N TYR A 330 -6.50 -28.29 -8.54
CA TYR A 330 -6.68 -28.87 -9.87
C TYR A 330 -8.17 -29.02 -10.19
N LEU A 331 -8.66 -28.24 -11.16
CA LEU A 331 -10.08 -28.27 -11.56
C LEU A 331 -10.43 -29.49 -12.43
N PHE A 332 -9.51 -29.89 -13.31
CA PHE A 332 -9.76 -30.93 -14.32
C PHE A 332 -8.80 -32.14 -14.23
N LYS A 333 -7.92 -32.16 -13.22
CA LYS A 333 -6.95 -33.23 -12.99
C LYS A 333 -6.96 -33.61 -11.50
N PRO A 334 -6.66 -34.86 -11.14
CA PRO A 334 -6.41 -35.20 -9.75
C PRO A 334 -5.17 -34.46 -9.25
N MET A 335 -5.18 -34.11 -7.95
CA MET A 335 -4.00 -33.57 -7.28
C MET A 335 -2.87 -34.60 -7.33
N PRO A 336 -1.64 -34.22 -7.73
CA PRO A 336 -0.50 -35.13 -7.72
C PRO A 336 -0.25 -35.70 -6.32
N GLU A 337 0.07 -37.00 -6.23
CA GLU A 337 0.38 -37.66 -4.95
C GLU A 337 1.68 -37.15 -4.33
N GLU A 338 2.65 -36.74 -5.15
CA GLU A 338 3.86 -36.06 -4.72
C GLU A 338 3.84 -34.58 -5.13
N SER A 339 4.06 -33.70 -4.16
CA SER A 339 4.29 -32.28 -4.45
C SER A 339 5.56 -32.13 -5.29
N LYS A 340 5.49 -31.33 -6.37
CA LYS A 340 6.67 -30.93 -7.17
C LYS A 340 7.78 -30.32 -6.29
N TYR A 341 7.42 -29.81 -5.12
CA TYR A 341 8.34 -29.31 -4.12
C TYR A 341 8.08 -30.02 -2.79
N PRO A 342 8.84 -31.09 -2.48
CA PRO A 342 8.67 -31.80 -1.22
C PRO A 342 9.00 -30.87 -0.05
N PRO A 343 8.25 -30.94 1.06
CA PRO A 343 8.45 -30.06 2.20
C PRO A 343 9.86 -30.27 2.78
N VAL A 344 10.55 -29.16 3.07
CA VAL A 344 11.70 -29.18 3.96
C VAL A 344 11.17 -29.62 5.32
N ILE A 345 11.63 -30.76 5.81
CA ILE A 345 11.21 -31.33 7.10
C ILE A 345 11.43 -30.28 8.18
N ASP A 346 10.34 -29.70 8.68
CA ASP A 346 10.10 -29.35 10.09
C ASP A 346 8.71 -28.73 10.19
N VAL A 347 7.70 -29.60 10.27
CA VAL A 347 6.37 -29.25 10.76
C VAL A 347 6.32 -29.68 12.22
N VAL A 348 6.74 -28.80 13.12
CA VAL A 348 6.20 -28.80 14.48
C VAL A 348 5.14 -27.70 14.47
N LEU A 349 3.87 -28.13 14.39
CA LEU A 349 2.68 -27.28 14.48
C LEU A 349 2.63 -26.54 15.82
#